data_AF-A0A1C6U371-F1
#
_entry.id   AF-A0A1C6U371-F1
#
_cell.length_a   1.000
_cell.length_b   1.000
_cell.length_c   1.000
_cell.angle_alpha   90.00
_cell.angle_beta   90.00
_cell.angle_gamma   90.00
#
_symmetry.space_group_name_H-M   'P 1'
#
loop_
_entity.id
_entity.type
_entity.pdbx_description
1 polymer ?
#
loop_
_entity_poly.entity_id
_entity_poly.type
_entity_poly.pdbx_seq_one_letter_code
_entity_poly.pdbx_strand_id
1 'polypeptide(L)' 'MSIIRRGDERFHYSDGSHKWIPPDPDYDQEAWDAMVRQHQLQHLEEISARRKPRHGRETS' A
#
# COMPACT_ATOMS: atom_id res chain seq x y z
N MET A 1 -9.63 6.68 0.51
CA MET A 1 -8.30 7.27 0.25
C MET A 1 -7.28 6.35 0.88
N SER A 2 -6.54 5.60 0.06
CA SER A 2 -5.41 4.79 0.55
C SER A 2 -4.39 5.73 1.19
N ILE A 3 -3.88 5.35 2.35
CA ILE A 3 -2.95 6.19 3.11
C ILE A 3 -1.57 5.94 2.53
N ILE A 4 -1.03 6.95 1.86
CA ILE A 4 0.35 6.96 1.38
C ILE A 4 1.25 7.10 2.61
N ARG A 5 1.97 6.03 2.99
CA ARG A 5 2.96 6.10 4.06
C ARG A 5 4.35 6.40 3.49
N ARG A 6 5.25 6.83 4.36
CA ARG A 6 6.68 6.94 4.04
C ARG A 6 7.18 5.61 3.49
N GLY A 7 7.66 5.61 2.25
CA GLY A 7 8.12 4.41 1.54
C GLY A 7 7.15 3.87 0.48
N ASP A 8 5.86 4.23 0.53
CA ASP A 8 4.88 3.87 -0.50
C ASP A 8 4.86 4.85 -1.67
N GLU A 9 5.54 5.98 -1.53
CA GLU A 9 5.64 7.06 -2.53
C GLU A 9 6.11 6.56 -3.90
N ARG A 10 6.94 5.52 -3.92
CA ARG A 10 7.41 4.85 -5.16
C ARG A 10 6.31 4.10 -5.91
N PHE A 11 5.24 3.70 -5.21
CA PHE A 11 4.08 3.00 -5.75
C PHE A 11 2.89 3.95 -5.97
N HIS A 12 3.08 5.27 -5.84
CA HIS A 12 2.03 6.26 -6.07
C HIS A 12 2.48 7.31 -7.09
N TYR A 13 1.57 7.70 -7.99
CA TYR A 13 1.73 8.87 -8.85
C TYR A 13 1.52 10.16 -8.03
N SER A 14 2.00 11.28 -8.56
CA SER A 14 1.85 12.60 -7.91
C SER A 14 0.38 13.02 -7.74
N ASP A 15 -0.55 12.42 -8.49
CA ASP A 15 -1.99 12.60 -8.32
C ASP A 15 -2.61 11.72 -7.22
N GLY A 16 -1.83 10.84 -6.60
CA GLY A 16 -2.28 9.93 -5.54
C GLY A 16 -2.80 8.57 -6.04
N SER A 17 -2.77 8.29 -7.35
CA SER A 17 -3.10 6.96 -7.90
C SER A 17 -1.98 5.94 -7.69
N HIS A 18 -2.31 4.65 -7.52
CA HIS A 18 -1.31 3.59 -7.41
C HIS A 18 -0.62 3.32 -8.76
N LYS A 19 0.70 3.11 -8.73
CA LYS A 19 1.49 2.57 -9.83
C LYS A 19 1.74 1.09 -9.59
N TRP A 20 1.34 0.26 -10.56
CA TRP A 20 1.72 -1.16 -10.62
C TRP A 20 2.80 -1.42 -11.68
N ILE A 21 3.28 -0.36 -12.32
CA ILE A 21 4.23 -0.42 -13.44
C ILE A 21 5.56 0.14 -12.95
N PRO A 22 6.69 -0.48 -13.28
CA PRO A 22 7.99 0.06 -12.91
C PRO A 22 8.20 1.45 -13.52
N PRO A 23 8.85 2.37 -12.80
CA PRO A 23 9.15 3.71 -13.30
C PRO A 23 10.22 3.70 -14.40
N ASP A 24 11.03 2.64 -14.47
CA ASP A 24 12.10 2.48 -15.44
C ASP A 24 11.85 1.22 -16.29
N PRO A 25 12.00 1.30 -17.63
CA PRO A 25 11.78 0.16 -18.52
C PRO A 25 12.88 -0.91 -18.43
N ASP A 26 14.06 -0.58 -17.91
CA ASP A 26 15.16 -1.53 -17.67
C ASP A 26 15.06 -2.18 -16.29
N TYR A 27 14.07 -1.79 -15.49
CA TYR A 27 13.87 -2.36 -14.16
C TYR A 27 13.48 -3.83 -14.23
N ASP A 28 14.09 -4.64 -13.38
CA ASP A 28 13.80 -6.06 -13.29
C ASP A 28 12.32 -6.28 -12.93
N GLN A 29 11.56 -6.82 -13.89
CA GLN A 29 10.12 -6.99 -13.74
C GLN A 29 9.78 -7.98 -12.63
N GLU A 30 10.61 -9.00 -12.39
CA GLU A 30 10.37 -9.99 -11.35
C GLU A 30 10.58 -9.37 -9.97
N ALA A 31 11.65 -8.59 -9.80
CA ALA A 31 11.88 -7.82 -8.58
C ALA A 31 10.76 -6.78 -8.35
N TRP A 32 10.28 -6.12 -9.40
CA TRP A 32 9.16 -5.18 -9.32
C TRP A 32 7.86 -5.87 -8.89
N ASP A 33 7.50 -6.98 -9.53
CA ASP A 33 6.31 -7.74 -9.21
C ASP A 33 6.34 -8.27 -7.77
N ALA A 34 7.49 -8.75 -7.30
CA ALA A 34 7.67 -9.19 -5.92
C ALA A 34 7.43 -8.06 -4.91
N MET A 35 7.95 -6.86 -5.17
CA MET A 35 7.72 -5.70 -4.30
C MET A 35 6.27 -5.23 -4.34
N VAL A 36 5.65 -5.21 -5.52
CA VAL A 36 4.24 -4.87 -5.73
C VAL A 36 3.33 -5.81 -4.94
N ARG A 37 3.57 -7.13 -5.01
CA ARG A 37 2.82 -8.13 -4.25
C ARG A 37 2.95 -7.92 -2.76
N GLN A 38 4.16 -7.67 -2.26
CA GLN A 38 4.39 -7.41 -0.83
C GLN A 38 3.65 -6.14 -0.38
N HIS A 39 3.71 -5.07 -1.17
CA HIS A 39 2.99 -3.83 -0.89
C HIS A 39 1.47 -4.04 -0.86
N GLN A 40 0.92 -4.81 -1.81
CA GLN A 40 -0.49 -5.17 -1.81
C GLN A 40 -0.89 -5.99 -0.58
N LEU A 41 -0.06 -6.95 -0.16
CA LEU A 41 -0.29 -7.74 1.06
C LEU A 41 -0.32 -6.85 2.30
N GLN A 42 0.66 -5.95 2.46
CA GLN A 42 0.67 -5.00 3.58
C GLN A 42 -0.58 -4.11 3.60
N HIS A 43 -1.04 -3.67 2.43
CA HIS A 43 -2.29 -2.91 2.33
C HIS A 43 -3.51 -3.75 2.72
N LEU A 44 -3.59 -5.02 2.29
CA LEU A 44 -4.68 -5.92 2.67
C LEU A 44 -4.69 -6.21 4.17
N GLU A 45 -3.51 -6.42 4.77
CA GLU A 45 -3.34 -6.56 6.21
C GLU A 45 -3.75 -5.28 6.94
N GLU A 46 -3.36 -4.11 6.46
CA GLU A 46 -3.78 -2.84 7.06
C GLU A 46 -5.30 -2.62 6.94
N ILE A 47 -5.88 -2.86 5.77
CA ILE A 47 -7.32 -2.71 5.53
C ILE A 47 -8.09 -3.69 6.42
N SER A 48 -7.64 -4.94 6.52
CA SER A 48 -8.27 -5.93 7.40
C SER A 48 -8.10 -5.57 8.88
N ALA A 49 -6.95 -5.04 9.29
CA ALA A 49 -6.70 -4.58 10.66
C ALA A 49 -7.57 -3.35 11.01
N ARG A 50 -7.75 -2.42 10.08
CA ARG A 50 -8.64 -1.25 10.24
C ARG A 50 -10.11 -1.59 10.16
N ARG A 51 -10.47 -2.71 9.51
CA ARG A 51 -11.84 -3.24 9.45
C ARG A 51 -12.26 -3.95 10.74
N LYS A 52 -11.35 -4.27 11.67
CA LYS A 52 -11.77 -4.51 13.05
C LYS A 52 -12.26 -3.18 13.61
N PRO A 53 -13.57 -3.01 13.91
CA PRO A 53 -13.96 -1.87 14.72
C PRO A 53 -13.17 -1.99 16.02
N ARG A 54 -12.45 -0.94 16.40
CA ARG A 54 -12.06 -0.72 17.79
C ARG A 54 -13.35 -0.50 18.58
N HIS A 55 -14.13 -1.56 18.83
CA HIS A 55 -15.11 -1.55 19.90
C HIS A 55 -14.30 -1.54 21.20
N GLY A 56 -14.44 -0.46 21.96
CA GLY A 56 -13.81 -0.34 23.27
C GLY A 56 -13.23 1.03 23.57
N ARG A 57 -14.06 2.08 23.55
CA ARG A 57 -13.95 3.16 24.54
C ARG A 57 -15.35 3.68 24.83
N GLU A 58 -16.11 2.85 25.54
CA GLU A 58 -17.09 3.36 26.50
C GLU A 58 -16.26 4.03 27.61
N THR A 59 -16.37 5.35 27.73
CA THR A 59 -15.99 6.05 28.96
C THR A 59 -17.06 7.09 29.27
N SER A 60 -17.91 6.67 30.20
CA SER A 60 -18.66 7.41 31.22
C SER A 60 -19.69 8.47 30.84
#